data_AF-A0A351X4X2-F1
#
_entry.id   AF-A0A351X4X2-F1
#
_cell.length_a   1.000
_cell.length_b   1.000
_cell.length_c   1.000
_cell.angle_alpha   90.00
_cell.angle_beta   90.00
_cell.angle_gamma   90.00
#
_symmetry.space_group_name_H-M   'P 1'
#
loop_
_entity.id
_entity.type
_entity.pdbx_description
1 polymer ?
#
loop_
_entity_poly.entity_id
_entity_poly.type
_entity_poly.pdbx_seq_one_letter_code
_entity_poly.pdbx_strand_id
1 'polypeptide(L)'
;MEEVIDNRLGPLAVTEDLQKMGYENTFLAGFFYPGAALLRDYDTPANSRTDVSADPDRYNQTTPVEAGMLLNDLYQCASTGGGTFAAVFPGQISQPECRLMISYLTKNRIAVLIEAGVPEGVQVAHKHGWLTDPADGLIHTISDAAIVYTPGGNFIFVIYLYDQEQLLFDPANALVASITQSIYNYYNLAGQ
;
A
#
# COMPACT_ATOMS: atom_id res chain seq x y z
N MET A 1 -17.42 -7.04 -7.27
CA MET A 1 -16.69 -5.78 -7.59
C MET A 1 -17.32 -5.10 -8.81
N GLU A 2 -17.63 -5.85 -9.88
CA GLU A 2 -18.37 -5.35 -11.05
C GLU A 2 -19.78 -4.82 -10.76
N GLU A 3 -20.41 -5.22 -9.65
CA GLU A 3 -21.75 -4.74 -9.28
C GLU A 3 -21.77 -3.33 -8.66
N VAL A 4 -20.61 -2.80 -8.26
CA VAL A 4 -20.51 -1.52 -7.51
C VAL A 4 -19.46 -0.54 -8.07
N ILE A 5 -18.54 -1.00 -8.93
CA ILE A 5 -17.54 -0.18 -9.61
C ILE A 5 -17.82 -0.25 -11.12
N ASP A 6 -17.71 0.90 -11.81
CA ASP A 6 -17.88 0.99 -13.26
C ASP A 6 -16.99 -0.05 -13.97
N ASN A 7 -17.61 -0.94 -14.73
CA ASN A 7 -16.95 -2.07 -15.38
C ASN A 7 -16.04 -1.69 -16.55
N ARG A 8 -15.98 -0.40 -16.92
CA ARG A 8 -15.19 0.13 -18.03
C ARG A 8 -14.15 1.14 -17.59
N LEU A 9 -14.47 1.99 -16.61
CA LEU A 9 -13.65 3.13 -16.17
C LEU A 9 -13.35 3.11 -14.66
N GLY A 10 -13.69 2.02 -13.96
CA GLY A 10 -13.44 1.85 -12.53
C GLY A 10 -12.04 2.27 -12.05
N PRO A 11 -10.94 1.85 -12.72
CA PRO A 11 -9.59 2.29 -12.38
C PRO A 11 -9.41 3.82 -12.39
N LEU A 12 -10.02 4.50 -13.38
CA LEU A 12 -9.93 5.95 -13.49
C LEU A 12 -10.73 6.64 -12.39
N ALA A 13 -11.87 6.09 -11.98
CA ALA A 13 -12.64 6.61 -10.86
C ALA A 13 -11.85 6.55 -9.53
N VAL A 14 -11.15 5.43 -9.28
CA VAL A 14 -10.24 5.31 -8.12
C VAL A 14 -9.14 6.37 -8.19
N THR A 15 -8.54 6.57 -9.36
CA THR A 15 -7.50 7.60 -9.55
C THR A 15 -8.03 9.00 -9.31
N GLU A 16 -9.20 9.33 -9.84
CA GLU A 16 -9.82 10.65 -9.65
C GLU A 16 -10.07 10.96 -8.17
N ASP A 17 -10.48 9.96 -7.38
CA ASP A 17 -10.66 10.13 -5.94
C ASP A 17 -9.33 10.31 -5.20
N LEU A 18 -8.29 9.55 -5.56
CA LEU A 18 -6.95 9.73 -5.02
C LEU A 18 -6.36 11.12 -5.36
N GLN A 19 -6.59 11.61 -6.58
CA GLN A 19 -6.16 12.95 -6.99
C GLN A 19 -6.90 14.06 -6.25
N LYS A 20 -8.20 13.89 -5.94
CA LYS A 20 -8.94 14.84 -5.07
C LYS A 20 -8.36 14.90 -3.65
N MET A 21 -7.74 13.81 -3.19
CA MET A 21 -7.02 13.77 -1.92
C MET A 21 -5.61 14.39 -1.99
N GLY A 22 -5.15 14.78 -3.18
CA GLY A 22 -3.82 15.35 -3.40
C GLY A 22 -2.73 14.31 -3.68
N TYR A 23 -3.09 13.07 -4.00
CA TYR A 23 -2.13 12.03 -4.39
C TYR A 23 -1.88 12.08 -5.89
N GLU A 24 -0.82 12.77 -6.29
CA GLU A 24 -0.47 13.00 -7.69
C GLU A 24 0.34 11.84 -8.29
N ASN A 25 1.03 11.06 -7.46
CA ASN A 25 1.90 9.97 -7.90
C ASN A 25 1.24 8.58 -7.81
N THR A 26 0.00 8.51 -7.30
CA THR A 26 -0.75 7.27 -7.11
C THR A 26 -1.92 7.20 -8.08
N PHE A 27 -1.93 6.17 -8.92
CA PHE A 27 -3.00 5.99 -9.91
C PHE A 27 -3.22 4.53 -10.30
N LEU A 28 -4.42 4.28 -10.83
CA LEU A 28 -4.77 3.11 -11.62
C LEU A 28 -5.20 3.56 -13.03
N ALA A 29 -4.42 3.17 -14.03
CA ALA A 29 -4.62 3.49 -15.44
C ALA A 29 -5.34 2.38 -16.23
N GLY A 30 -5.59 1.22 -15.62
CA GLY A 30 -6.33 0.13 -16.23
C GLY A 30 -6.66 -0.97 -15.23
N PHE A 31 -7.39 -1.98 -15.70
CA PHE A 31 -7.75 -3.14 -14.87
C PHE A 31 -6.58 -4.13 -14.74
N PHE A 32 -6.58 -4.89 -13.65
CA PHE A 32 -5.58 -5.92 -13.39
C PHE A 32 -6.02 -7.29 -13.92
N TYR A 33 -5.82 -7.54 -15.22
CA TYR A 33 -5.92 -8.86 -15.84
C TYR A 33 -5.12 -8.92 -17.15
N PRO A 34 -4.68 -10.10 -17.61
CA PRO A 34 -3.95 -10.23 -18.87
C PRO A 34 -4.75 -9.70 -20.07
N GLY A 35 -4.16 -8.77 -20.82
CA GLY A 35 -4.81 -8.15 -21.99
C GLY A 35 -5.78 -7.02 -21.67
N ALA A 36 -5.82 -6.52 -20.43
CA ALA A 36 -6.55 -5.30 -20.10
C ALA A 36 -6.09 -4.12 -20.96
N ALA A 37 -7.02 -3.25 -21.34
CA ALA A 37 -6.68 -2.04 -22.06
C ALA A 37 -6.10 -0.99 -21.11
N LEU A 38 -5.03 -0.33 -21.52
CA LEU A 38 -4.58 0.91 -20.89
C LEU A 38 -5.61 2.00 -21.18
N LEU A 39 -6.24 2.53 -20.13
CA LEU A 39 -7.34 3.50 -20.26
C LEU A 39 -6.82 4.94 -20.32
N ARG A 40 -5.68 5.24 -19.69
CA ARG A 40 -5.06 6.56 -19.65
C ARG A 40 -3.56 6.45 -19.34
N ASP A 41 -2.74 7.32 -19.93
CA ASP A 41 -1.36 7.56 -19.49
C ASP A 41 -1.31 8.68 -18.45
N TYR A 42 -0.49 8.53 -17.42
CA TYR A 42 -0.27 9.53 -16.38
C TYR A 42 1.20 9.91 -16.30
N ASP A 43 1.48 11.20 -16.46
CA ASP A 43 2.77 11.80 -16.12
C ASP A 43 2.67 12.39 -14.71
N THR A 44 3.55 11.94 -13.82
CA THR A 44 3.61 12.33 -12.41
C THR A 44 5.01 12.82 -12.06
N PRO A 45 5.17 13.65 -11.01
CA PRO A 45 6.50 14.04 -10.55
C PRO A 45 7.43 12.85 -10.27
N ALA A 46 6.90 11.75 -9.73
CA ALA A 46 7.68 10.56 -9.40
C ALA A 46 8.12 9.77 -10.64
N ASN A 47 7.22 9.53 -11.61
CA ASN A 47 7.54 8.72 -12.79
C ASN A 47 8.24 9.51 -13.91
N SER A 48 8.30 10.84 -13.78
CA SER A 48 9.08 11.72 -14.66
C SER A 48 10.54 11.91 -14.19
N ARG A 49 10.95 11.24 -13.12
CA ARG A 49 12.33 11.28 -12.63
C ARG A 49 13.29 10.62 -13.61
N THR A 50 14.48 11.19 -13.75
CA THR A 50 15.54 10.69 -14.65
C THR A 50 16.78 10.21 -13.90
N ASP A 51 16.83 10.40 -12.58
CA ASP A 51 17.97 10.06 -11.73
C ASP A 51 17.89 8.63 -11.16
N VAL A 52 16.68 8.06 -11.08
CA VAL A 52 16.42 6.68 -10.68
C VAL A 52 15.20 6.17 -11.43
N SER A 53 15.19 4.89 -11.80
CA SER A 53 14.03 4.20 -12.35
C SER A 53 13.87 2.85 -11.67
N ALA A 54 12.62 2.52 -11.34
CA ALA A 54 12.21 1.20 -10.85
C ALA A 54 11.40 0.43 -11.91
N ASP A 55 11.59 0.78 -13.19
CA ASP A 55 10.82 0.29 -14.33
C ASP A 55 9.30 0.24 -14.06
N PRO A 56 8.69 1.39 -13.71
CA PRO A 56 7.33 1.38 -13.18
C PRO A 56 6.30 1.00 -14.24
N ASP A 57 5.39 0.10 -13.88
CA ASP A 57 4.27 -0.32 -14.72
C ASP A 57 3.39 0.87 -15.11
N ARG A 58 3.07 1.02 -16.39
CA ARG A 58 2.19 2.09 -16.89
C ARG A 58 0.74 1.96 -16.40
N TYR A 59 0.31 0.78 -15.92
CA TYR A 59 -1.08 0.54 -15.51
C TYR A 59 -1.39 0.96 -14.09
N ASN A 60 -0.41 0.97 -13.18
CA ASN A 60 -0.63 1.33 -11.79
C ASN A 60 0.69 1.72 -11.14
N GLN A 61 0.69 2.83 -10.41
CA GLN A 61 1.88 3.32 -9.73
C GLN A 61 1.48 3.99 -8.43
N THR A 62 2.44 4.07 -7.51
CA THR A 62 2.33 4.82 -6.26
C THR A 62 3.73 5.13 -5.75
N THR A 63 3.83 5.86 -4.64
CA THR A 63 5.07 6.06 -3.90
C THR A 63 4.90 5.57 -2.46
N PRO A 64 5.99 5.18 -1.77
CA PRO A 64 5.93 4.83 -0.35
C PRO A 64 5.29 5.94 0.51
N VAL A 65 5.52 7.20 0.15
CA VAL A 65 5.00 8.37 0.87
C VAL A 65 3.50 8.47 0.73
N GLU A 66 2.96 8.46 -0.50
CA GLU A 66 1.51 8.61 -0.70
C GLU A 66 0.73 7.39 -0.19
N ALA A 67 1.25 6.17 -0.37
CA ALA A 67 0.66 4.98 0.23
C ALA A 67 0.65 5.05 1.78
N GLY A 68 1.72 5.59 2.38
CA GLY A 68 1.78 5.85 3.83
C GLY A 68 0.78 6.91 4.29
N MET A 69 0.61 7.98 3.51
CA MET A 69 -0.38 9.02 3.77
C MET A 69 -1.81 8.47 3.67
N LEU A 70 -2.11 7.64 2.66
CA LEU A 70 -3.41 6.99 2.51
C LEU A 70 -3.74 6.08 3.70
N LEU A 71 -2.77 5.28 4.17
CA LEU A 71 -2.94 4.48 5.39
C LEU A 71 -3.13 5.35 6.63
N ASN A 72 -2.47 6.51 6.72
CA ASN A 72 -2.67 7.45 7.81
C ASN A 72 -4.06 8.08 7.76
N ASP A 73 -4.55 8.48 6.59
CA ASP A 73 -5.92 8.99 6.41
C ASP A 73 -6.96 7.96 6.84
N LEU A 74 -6.76 6.70 6.45
CA LEU A 74 -7.60 5.60 6.87
C LEU A 74 -7.56 5.39 8.39
N TYR A 75 -6.36 5.44 8.99
CA TYR A 75 -6.17 5.35 10.43
C TYR A 75 -6.87 6.50 11.19
N GLN A 76 -6.73 7.74 10.73
CA GLN A 76 -7.37 8.91 11.34
C GLN A 76 -8.90 8.83 11.21
N CYS A 77 -9.41 8.43 10.05
CA CYS A 77 -10.84 8.23 9.83
C CYS A 77 -11.41 7.16 10.77
N ALA A 78 -10.75 6.01 10.89
CA ALA A 78 -11.20 4.94 11.77
C ALA A 78 -11.16 5.34 13.26
N SER A 79 -10.15 6.13 13.64
CA SER A 79 -9.92 6.56 15.03
C SER A 79 -10.86 7.69 15.46
N THR A 80 -11.03 8.71 14.63
CA THR A 80 -11.69 9.98 15.00
C THR A 80 -12.88 10.34 14.13
N GLY A 81 -13.03 9.72 12.96
CA GLY A 81 -13.99 10.13 11.93
C GLY A 81 -13.56 11.38 11.15
N GLY A 82 -12.35 11.88 11.40
CA GLY A 82 -11.74 13.02 10.70
C GLY A 82 -10.69 12.61 9.66
N GLY A 83 -9.75 13.52 9.38
CA GLY A 83 -8.71 13.33 8.38
C GLY A 83 -9.16 13.71 6.97
N THR A 84 -8.35 13.37 5.96
CA THR A 84 -8.55 13.78 4.57
C THR A 84 -9.87 13.28 3.99
N PHE A 85 -10.30 12.05 4.33
CA PHE A 85 -11.58 11.52 3.87
C PHE A 85 -12.78 12.38 4.28
N ALA A 86 -12.81 12.87 5.52
CA ALA A 86 -13.90 13.72 6.00
C ALA A 86 -13.90 15.11 5.33
N ALA A 87 -12.73 15.61 4.93
CA ALA A 87 -12.58 16.89 4.26
C ALA A 87 -12.93 16.82 2.76
N VAL A 88 -12.47 15.77 2.07
CA VAL A 88 -12.61 15.62 0.61
C VAL A 88 -13.93 14.96 0.23
N PHE A 89 -14.45 14.05 1.06
CA PHE A 89 -15.66 13.27 0.80
C PHE A 89 -16.70 13.42 1.93
N PRO A 90 -17.18 14.65 2.21
CA PRO A 90 -18.04 14.91 3.36
C PRO A 90 -19.33 14.10 3.30
N GLY A 91 -19.56 13.27 4.32
CA GLY A 91 -20.75 12.42 4.45
C GLY A 91 -20.80 11.20 3.52
N GLN A 92 -19.76 10.96 2.71
CA GLN A 92 -19.71 9.80 1.80
C GLN A 92 -18.95 8.61 2.40
N ILE A 93 -17.98 8.88 3.29
CA ILE A 93 -17.22 7.85 4.01
C ILE A 93 -17.44 8.07 5.51
N SER A 94 -17.97 7.05 6.18
CA SER A 94 -18.24 7.06 7.60
C SER A 94 -17.11 6.41 8.42
N GLN A 95 -16.99 6.78 9.69
CA GLN A 95 -16.03 6.15 10.60
C GLN A 95 -16.18 4.61 10.69
N PRO A 96 -17.41 4.04 10.77
CA PRO A 96 -17.58 2.58 10.71
C PRO A 96 -17.05 1.94 9.44
N GLU A 97 -17.18 2.57 8.26
CA GLU A 97 -16.63 2.06 7.01
C GLU A 97 -15.10 2.09 7.01
N CYS A 98 -14.47 3.13 7.56
CA CYS A 98 -13.02 3.15 7.75
C CYS A 98 -12.53 2.04 8.69
N ARG A 99 -13.26 1.78 9.79
CA ARG A 99 -12.95 0.63 10.67
C ARG A 99 -13.13 -0.71 9.94
N LEU A 100 -14.15 -0.82 9.09
CA LEU A 100 -14.37 -2.01 8.27
C LEU A 100 -13.22 -2.23 7.28
N MET A 101 -12.75 -1.18 6.60
CA MET A 101 -11.59 -1.24 5.69
C MET A 101 -10.33 -1.72 6.43
N ILE A 102 -10.01 -1.15 7.59
CA ILE A 102 -8.89 -1.64 8.43
C ILE A 102 -9.11 -3.10 8.83
N SER A 103 -10.34 -3.49 9.20
CA SER A 103 -10.62 -4.88 9.58
C SER A 103 -10.34 -5.85 8.44
N TYR A 104 -10.59 -5.48 7.18
CA TYR A 104 -10.21 -6.30 6.03
C TYR A 104 -8.70 -6.42 5.88
N LEU A 105 -7.96 -5.33 6.07
CA LEU A 105 -6.50 -5.36 6.05
C LEU A 105 -5.92 -6.26 7.15
N THR A 106 -6.54 -6.35 8.33
CA THR A 106 -6.10 -7.26 9.41
C THR A 106 -6.32 -8.76 9.12
N LYS A 107 -7.11 -9.07 8.09
CA LYS A 107 -7.37 -10.45 7.66
C LYS A 107 -6.33 -10.96 6.67
N ASN A 108 -5.47 -10.10 6.15
CA ASN A 108 -4.31 -10.55 5.39
C ASN A 108 -3.32 -11.20 6.36
N ARG A 109 -3.30 -12.54 6.42
CA ARG A 109 -2.44 -13.33 7.30
C ARG A 109 -1.58 -14.25 6.44
N ILE A 110 -0.31 -13.89 6.30
CA ILE A 110 0.63 -14.53 5.36
C ILE A 110 1.93 -14.97 6.04
N ALA A 111 2.21 -14.51 7.27
CA ALA A 111 3.39 -14.82 8.08
C ALA A 111 4.74 -14.48 7.41
N VAL A 112 4.74 -13.51 6.50
CA VAL A 112 5.91 -13.00 5.77
C VAL A 112 5.89 -11.48 5.73
N LEU A 113 6.98 -10.88 5.27
CA LEU A 113 7.18 -9.43 5.13
C LEU A 113 7.02 -8.70 6.47
N ILE A 114 6.15 -7.69 6.55
CA ILE A 114 5.97 -6.90 7.77
C ILE A 114 5.43 -7.79 8.91
N GLU A 115 4.55 -8.74 8.61
CA GLU A 115 3.99 -9.64 9.63
C GLU A 115 5.05 -10.51 10.30
N ALA A 116 6.11 -10.90 9.57
CA ALA A 116 7.22 -11.68 10.12
C ALA A 116 8.14 -10.88 11.05
N GLY A 117 8.07 -9.55 11.01
CA GLY A 117 8.92 -8.68 11.83
C GLY A 117 8.37 -8.33 13.20
N VAL A 118 7.18 -8.83 13.57
CA VAL A 118 6.53 -8.52 14.85
C VAL A 118 6.20 -9.78 15.64
N PRO A 119 6.11 -9.70 16.99
CA PRO A 119 5.65 -10.83 17.81
C PRO A 119 4.25 -11.33 17.42
N GLU A 120 4.00 -12.62 17.65
CA GLU A 120 2.66 -13.20 17.50
C GLU A 120 1.64 -12.44 18.37
N GLY A 121 0.44 -12.24 17.84
CA GLY A 121 -0.64 -11.50 18.49
C GLY A 121 -0.59 -9.98 18.26
N VAL A 122 0.49 -9.43 17.71
CA VAL A 122 0.51 -8.05 17.21
C VAL A 122 -0.48 -7.95 16.05
N GLN A 123 -1.39 -6.97 16.15
CA GLN A 123 -2.33 -6.71 15.06
C GLN A 123 -1.60 -5.94 13.95
N VAL A 124 -1.63 -6.50 12.75
CA VAL A 124 -1.05 -5.93 11.53
C VAL A 124 -2.18 -5.78 10.52
N ALA A 125 -2.51 -4.55 10.15
CA ALA A 125 -3.46 -4.26 9.08
C ALA A 125 -2.65 -3.90 7.83
N HIS A 126 -2.50 -4.83 6.90
CA HIS A 126 -1.57 -4.66 5.78
C HIS A 126 -2.03 -5.25 4.46
N LYS A 127 -1.35 -4.83 3.38
CA LYS A 127 -1.46 -5.42 2.06
C LYS A 127 -0.08 -5.56 1.43
N HIS A 128 0.24 -6.79 1.06
CA HIS A 128 1.44 -7.15 0.32
C HIS A 128 1.20 -7.08 -1.20
N GLY A 129 2.29 -7.01 -1.97
CA GLY A 129 2.26 -7.13 -3.41
C GLY A 129 3.57 -7.70 -3.96
N TRP A 130 3.48 -8.77 -4.74
CA TRP A 130 4.53 -9.27 -5.61
C TRP A 130 3.85 -9.97 -6.79
N LEU A 131 4.54 -10.01 -7.93
CA LEU A 131 4.11 -10.78 -9.08
C LEU A 131 5.32 -11.43 -9.74
N THR A 132 5.07 -12.57 -10.39
CA THR A 132 6.02 -13.16 -11.33
C THR A 132 5.79 -12.50 -12.67
N ASP A 133 6.80 -11.82 -13.20
CA ASP A 133 6.73 -11.15 -14.48
C ASP A 133 6.48 -12.21 -15.58
N PRO A 134 5.41 -12.07 -16.37
CA PRO A 134 5.12 -13.03 -17.43
C PRO A 134 6.15 -13.00 -18.58
N ALA A 135 6.99 -11.97 -18.68
CA ALA A 135 8.01 -11.84 -19.72
C ALA A 135 9.20 -12.80 -19.51
N ASP A 136 9.63 -13.03 -18.27
CA ASP A 136 10.81 -13.85 -17.96
C ASP A 136 10.61 -14.87 -16.83
N GLY A 137 9.47 -14.83 -16.12
CA GLY A 137 9.17 -15.73 -15.03
C GLY A 137 9.86 -15.39 -13.70
N LEU A 138 10.38 -14.17 -13.54
CA LEU A 138 11.09 -13.71 -12.35
C LEU A 138 10.25 -12.75 -11.51
N ILE A 139 10.66 -12.50 -10.27
CA ILE A 139 10.04 -11.47 -9.41
C ILE A 139 10.99 -10.28 -9.43
N HIS A 140 10.50 -9.11 -9.85
CA HIS A 140 11.29 -7.87 -9.81
C HIS A 140 10.85 -6.93 -8.70
N THR A 141 9.63 -7.08 -8.20
CA THR A 141 9.06 -6.21 -7.16
C THR A 141 8.44 -7.00 -6.02
N ILE A 142 8.75 -6.58 -4.80
CA ILE A 142 8.06 -7.02 -3.57
C ILE A 142 7.74 -5.77 -2.75
N SER A 143 6.51 -5.70 -2.23
CA SER A 143 6.03 -4.58 -1.44
C SER A 143 5.14 -5.03 -0.30
N ASP A 144 5.10 -4.22 0.75
CA ASP A 144 4.13 -4.34 1.83
C ASP A 144 3.85 -2.96 2.43
N ALA A 145 2.60 -2.72 2.79
CA ALA A 145 2.12 -1.46 3.35
C ALA A 145 1.21 -1.76 4.54
N ALA A 146 1.58 -1.29 5.73
CA ALA A 146 0.95 -1.71 6.97
C ALA A 146 0.70 -0.58 7.96
N ILE A 147 -0.41 -0.71 8.69
CA ILE A 147 -0.59 -0.12 10.02
C ILE A 147 -0.30 -1.23 11.04
N VAL A 148 0.72 -1.02 11.87
CA VAL A 148 1.15 -1.97 12.90
C VAL A 148 0.74 -1.43 14.28
N TYR A 149 -0.06 -2.22 15.01
CA TYR A 149 -0.61 -1.83 16.29
C TYR A 149 0.24 -2.37 17.42
N THR A 150 0.93 -1.48 18.15
CA THR A 150 1.88 -1.88 19.19
C THR A 150 1.54 -1.25 20.54
N PRO A 151 1.97 -1.86 21.66
CA PRO A 151 1.76 -1.30 22.99
C PRO A 151 2.33 0.12 23.19
N GLY A 152 3.53 0.40 22.68
CA GLY A 152 4.24 1.66 22.90
C GLY A 152 3.99 2.75 21.86
N GLY A 153 3.39 2.40 20.72
CA GLY A 153 3.01 3.36 19.68
C GLY A 153 2.72 2.67 18.37
N ASN A 154 1.55 2.91 17.79
CA ASN A 154 1.23 2.40 16.46
C ASN A 154 2.11 3.11 15.43
N PHE A 155 2.50 2.39 14.39
CA PHE A 155 3.26 2.97 13.29
C PHE A 155 2.74 2.51 11.94
N ILE A 156 2.99 3.34 10.93
CA ILE A 156 2.76 3.01 9.53
C ILE A 156 4.12 2.73 8.90
N PHE A 157 4.22 1.61 8.21
CA PHE A 157 5.41 1.26 7.46
C PHE A 157 5.02 0.80 6.06
N VAL A 158 5.64 1.43 5.07
CA VAL A 158 5.41 1.14 3.65
C VAL A 158 6.77 0.96 2.99
N ILE A 159 6.91 -0.16 2.28
CA ILE A 159 8.17 -0.51 1.61
C ILE A 159 7.88 -1.11 0.23
N TYR A 160 8.71 -0.71 -0.72
CA TYR A 160 8.76 -1.24 -2.08
C TYR A 160 10.22 -1.59 -2.37
N LEU A 161 10.46 -2.82 -2.77
CA LEU A 161 11.75 -3.35 -3.18
C LEU A 161 11.70 -3.58 -4.69
N TYR A 162 12.78 -3.22 -5.38
CA TYR A 162 12.95 -3.43 -6.81
C TYR A 162 14.37 -3.93 -7.09
N ASP A 163 14.48 -4.91 -7.99
CA ASP A 163 15.74 -5.36 -8.56
C ASP A 163 15.54 -5.67 -10.05
N GLN A 164 16.42 -5.12 -10.89
CA GLN A 164 16.34 -5.26 -12.34
C GLN A 164 16.62 -6.69 -12.82
N GLU A 165 17.48 -7.44 -12.11
CA GLU A 165 17.86 -8.80 -12.50
C GLU A 165 16.89 -9.82 -11.90
N GLN A 166 16.75 -9.81 -10.57
CA GLN A 166 15.80 -10.66 -9.86
C GLN A 166 15.79 -10.30 -8.37
N LEU A 167 14.59 -10.13 -7.82
CA LEU A 167 14.37 -10.07 -6.39
C LEU A 167 14.06 -11.47 -5.84
N LEU A 168 14.99 -12.04 -5.08
CA LEU A 168 14.77 -13.32 -4.40
C LEU A 168 13.87 -13.13 -3.18
N PHE A 169 12.85 -13.99 -3.06
CA PHE A 169 11.83 -13.87 -2.01
C PHE A 169 12.41 -13.98 -0.60
N ASP A 170 13.20 -15.02 -0.30
CA ASP A 170 13.67 -15.25 1.08
C ASP A 170 14.56 -14.10 1.62
N PRO A 171 15.55 -13.59 0.87
CA PRO A 171 16.33 -12.42 1.29
C PRO A 171 15.48 -11.15 1.43
N ALA A 172 14.55 -10.89 0.49
CA ALA A 172 13.67 -9.74 0.56
C ALA A 172 12.74 -9.81 1.78
N ASN A 173 12.18 -10.98 2.06
CA ASN A 173 11.38 -11.24 3.24
C ASN A 173 12.16 -10.99 4.54
N ALA A 174 13.38 -11.53 4.64
CA ALA A 174 14.23 -11.32 5.80
C ALA A 174 14.59 -9.84 6.02
N LEU A 175 14.84 -9.09 4.94
CA LEU A 175 15.09 -7.66 4.99
C LEU A 175 13.88 -6.88 5.54
N VAL A 176 12.68 -7.10 4.97
CA VAL A 176 11.46 -6.42 5.41
C VAL A 176 11.12 -6.76 6.87
N ALA A 177 11.25 -8.03 7.26
CA ALA A 177 11.03 -8.46 8.63
C ALA A 177 12.01 -7.81 9.60
N SER A 178 13.31 -7.74 9.25
CA SER A 178 14.34 -7.14 10.11
C SER A 178 14.16 -5.63 10.29
N ILE A 179 13.77 -4.91 9.23
CA ILE A 179 13.44 -3.48 9.32
C ILE A 179 12.22 -3.28 10.22
N THR A 180 11.16 -4.08 10.00
CA THR A 180 9.94 -4.01 10.81
C THR A 180 10.22 -4.28 12.28
N GLN A 181 11.03 -5.30 12.59
CA GLN A 181 11.44 -5.62 13.96
C GLN A 181 12.20 -4.46 14.60
N SER A 182 13.07 -3.80 13.85
CA SER A 182 13.82 -2.62 14.33
C SER A 182 12.88 -1.47 14.69
N ILE A 183 11.87 -1.21 13.86
CA ILE A 183 10.84 -0.18 14.12
C ILE A 183 9.98 -0.59 15.34
N TYR A 184 9.54 -1.84 15.40
CA TYR A 184 8.75 -2.35 16.51
C TYR A 184 9.51 -2.19 17.84
N ASN A 185 10.79 -2.56 17.88
CA ASN A 185 11.63 -2.43 19.06
C ASN A 185 11.85 -0.96 19.47
N TYR A 186 11.95 -0.04 18.50
CA TYR A 186 12.06 1.39 18.79
C TYR A 186 10.84 1.93 19.54
N TYR A 187 9.63 1.54 19.14
CA TYR A 187 8.40 1.94 19.84
C TYR A 187 8.15 1.15 21.13
N ASN A 188 8.71 -0.05 21.24
CA ASN A 188 8.49 -0.97 22.36
C ASN A 188 9.80 -1.29 23.07
N LEU A 189 10.52 -0.24 23.46
CA LEU A 189 11.66 -0.38 24.36
C LEU A 189 11.12 -1.04 25.64
N ALA A 190 11.47 -2.32 25.86
CA ALA A 190 11.20 -2.99 27.11
C ALA A 190 11.70 -2.09 28.25
N GLY A 191 10.86 -1.84 29.25
CA GLY A 191 11.12 -0.86 30.31
C GLY A 191 12.58 -0.85 30.76
N GLN A 192 13.24 0.28 30.56
CA GLN A 192 14.28 0.75 31.47
C GLN A 192 13.62 1.30 32.72
#